data_AF-E2Q8G2-F1
#
_entry.id   AF-E2Q8G2-F1
#
_cell.length_a   1.000
_cell.length_b   1.000
_cell.length_c   1.000
_cell.angle_alpha   90.00
_cell.angle_beta   90.00
_cell.angle_gamma   90.00
#
_symmetry.space_group_name_H-M   'P 1'
#
loop_
_entity.id
_entity.type
_entity.pdbx_description
1 polymer ?
#
loop_
_entity_poly.entity_id
_entity_poly.type
_entity_poly.pdbx_seq_one_letter_code
_entity_poly.pdbx_strand_id
1 'polypeptide(L)'
;MAPSGTTAAALDACLVFEDEAGFPITPPTTRTWSRRGTTPVITVRGRSRRRISIAALACCKAGERSRLIYRPMLHPNHEAAGRRSFAWTGYRDLLIAAHRQPGGPIVLVWDHLKCATRRYGIEWG
;
A
#
# COMPACT_ATOMS: atom_id res chain seq x y z
N MET A 1 1.21 -6.68 -28.15
CA MET A 1 -0.26 -6.57 -28.14
C MET A 1 -0.84 -7.91 -27.68
N ALA A 2 -1.31 -7.97 -26.44
CA ALA A 2 -2.35 -8.91 -26.03
C ALA A 2 -3.71 -8.31 -26.45
N PRO A 3 -4.77 -9.10 -26.70
CA PRO A 3 -6.06 -8.57 -27.13
C PRO A 3 -6.58 -7.57 -26.08
N SER A 4 -6.71 -6.31 -26.48
CA SER A 4 -6.91 -5.18 -25.60
C SER A 4 -8.39 -4.94 -25.31
N GLY A 5 -8.84 -5.50 -24.19
CA GLY A 5 -10.00 -5.06 -23.44
C GLY A 5 -9.73 -5.37 -21.97
N THR A 6 -9.12 -4.44 -21.25
CA THR A 6 -8.87 -4.62 -19.82
C THR A 6 -10.23 -4.65 -19.10
N THR A 7 -10.49 -5.65 -18.26
CA THR A 7 -11.72 -5.79 -17.47
C THR A 7 -12.12 -4.47 -16.78
N ALA A 8 -11.14 -3.68 -16.33
CA ALA A 8 -11.37 -2.35 -15.78
C ALA A 8 -11.97 -1.36 -16.80
N ALA A 9 -11.44 -1.30 -18.03
CA ALA A 9 -11.98 -0.43 -19.08
C ALA A 9 -13.37 -0.90 -19.56
N ALA A 10 -13.60 -2.21 -19.62
CA ALA A 10 -14.91 -2.77 -19.96
C ALA A 10 -15.99 -2.48 -18.91
N LEU A 11 -15.60 -2.29 -17.64
CA LEU A 11 -16.49 -1.99 -16.52
C LEU A 11 -16.56 -0.49 -16.17
N ASP A 12 -15.90 0.38 -16.94
CA ASP A 12 -15.64 1.79 -16.57
C ASP A 12 -15.12 1.95 -15.12
N ALA A 13 -14.32 0.97 -14.70
CA ALA A 13 -13.87 0.81 -13.33
C ALA A 13 -12.52 1.50 -13.09
N CYS A 14 -12.32 1.91 -11.83
CA CYS A 14 -11.03 2.37 -11.35
C CYS A 14 -10.11 1.17 -11.06
N LEU A 15 -8.92 1.15 -11.64
CA LEU A 15 -7.87 0.19 -11.28
C LEU A 15 -7.17 0.68 -10.02
N VAL A 16 -7.19 -0.12 -8.96
CA VAL A 16 -6.66 0.27 -7.66
C VAL A 16 -5.56 -0.69 -7.24
N PHE A 17 -4.35 -0.18 -7.02
CA PHE A 17 -3.23 -0.95 -6.50
C PHE A 17 -3.06 -0.73 -5.01
N GLU A 18 -3.00 -1.82 -4.25
CA GLU A 18 -2.78 -1.82 -2.81
C GLU A 18 -1.36 -2.26 -2.48
N ASP A 19 -0.69 -1.54 -1.57
CA ASP A 19 0.61 -1.92 -0.98
C ASP A 19 0.82 -1.31 0.42
N GLU A 20 1.64 -1.99 1.24
CA GLU A 20 2.10 -1.51 2.54
C GLU A 20 3.61 -1.21 2.52
N ALA A 21 3.95 0.06 2.79
CA ALA A 21 5.34 0.49 2.93
C ALA A 21 5.67 0.81 4.40
N GLY A 22 6.68 0.13 4.96
CA GLY A 22 7.21 0.38 6.29
C GLY A 22 8.53 1.15 6.26
N PHE A 23 8.66 2.22 7.05
CA PHE A 23 9.91 2.97 7.19
C PHE A 23 10.25 3.32 8.65
N PRO A 24 11.56 3.35 9.00
CA PRO A 24 11.99 3.77 10.32
C PRO A 24 11.72 5.27 10.51
N ILE A 25 11.39 5.68 11.73
CA ILE A 25 11.23 7.11 12.09
C ILE A 25 12.60 7.80 12.24
N THR A 26 13.69 7.03 12.22
CA THR A 26 15.05 7.57 12.15
C THR A 26 15.45 7.69 10.67
N PRO A 27 15.38 8.88 10.07
CA PRO A 27 15.75 9.05 8.67
C PRO A 27 17.26 8.83 8.49
N PRO A 28 17.70 8.35 7.31
CA PRO A 28 19.10 8.44 6.95
C PRO A 28 19.50 9.92 6.94
N THR A 29 20.52 10.28 7.71
CA THR A 29 21.05 11.66 7.79
C THR A 29 21.95 12.01 6.60
N THR A 30 22.09 11.10 5.64
CA THR A 30 22.97 11.24 4.47
C THR A 30 22.12 11.22 3.20
N ARG A 31 22.55 11.99 2.19
CA ARG A 31 21.91 12.07 0.88
C ARG A 31 21.73 10.68 0.27
N THR A 32 20.48 10.32 -0.03
CA THR A 32 20.12 9.01 -0.60
C THR A 32 20.33 8.91 -2.11
N TRP A 33 20.53 10.06 -2.77
CA TRP A 33 20.78 10.13 -4.20
C TRP A 33 22.27 9.97 -4.53
N SER A 34 22.60 9.29 -5.62
CA SER A 34 23.95 9.17 -6.19
C SER A 34 23.95 9.61 -7.66
N ARG A 35 25.13 9.66 -8.29
CA ARG A 35 25.20 9.82 -9.75
C ARG A 35 24.54 8.62 -10.43
N ARG A 36 23.92 8.85 -11.58
CA ARG A 36 23.31 7.79 -12.41
C ARG A 36 24.32 6.67 -12.65
N GLY A 37 23.93 5.42 -12.41
CA GLY A 37 24.78 4.24 -12.59
C GLY A 37 25.69 3.89 -11.40
N THR A 38 25.66 4.67 -10.31
CA THR A 38 26.42 4.37 -9.09
C THR A 38 25.46 4.00 -7.97
N THR A 39 25.53 2.79 -7.44
CA THR A 39 24.70 2.41 -6.28
C THR A 39 25.16 3.18 -5.04
N PRO A 40 24.28 3.96 -4.37
CA PRO A 40 24.63 4.61 -3.13
C PRO A 40 24.75 3.57 -2.01
N VAL A 41 25.85 3.61 -1.24
CA VAL A 41 26.01 2.84 0.00
C VAL A 41 25.85 3.79 1.17
N ILE A 42 24.86 3.52 2.04
CA ILE A 42 24.51 4.40 3.15
C ILE A 42 24.57 3.60 4.44
N THR A 43 25.41 4.05 5.38
CA THR A 43 25.48 3.46 6.72
C THR A 43 24.48 4.15 7.63
N VAL A 44 23.50 3.39 8.13
CA VAL A 44 22.51 3.88 9.08
C VAL A 44 22.66 3.17 10.41
N ARG A 45 22.35 3.86 11.51
CA ARG A 45 22.12 3.19 12.80
C ARG A 45 20.79 2.44 12.70
N GLY A 46 20.83 1.13 12.44
CA GLY A 46 19.65 0.27 12.35
C GLY A 46 18.84 0.10 13.65
N ARG A 47 19.23 0.78 14.74
CA ARG A 47 18.62 0.66 16.08
C ARG A 47 17.41 1.58 16.28
N SER A 48 16.72 1.95 15.21
CA SER A 48 15.46 2.70 15.30
C SER A 48 14.40 1.78 15.91
N ARG A 49 13.99 2.08 17.16
CA ARG A 49 12.96 1.30 17.87
C ARG A 49 11.53 1.64 17.43
N ARG A 50 11.37 2.67 16.59
CA ARG A 50 10.07 3.20 16.15
C ARG A 50 9.96 3.16 14.64
N ARG A 51 8.86 2.61 14.15
CA ARG A 51 8.55 2.45 12.73
C ARG A 51 7.17 3.03 12.45
N ILE A 52 6.99 3.54 11.25
CA ILE A 52 5.69 3.86 10.69
C ILE A 52 5.47 2.98 9.47
N SER A 53 4.29 2.40 9.34
CA SER A 53 3.82 1.79 8.09
C SER A 53 2.80 2.72 7.46
N ILE A 54 2.70 2.71 6.14
CA ILE A 54 1.61 3.31 5.39
C ILE A 54 1.00 2.22 4.52
N ALA A 55 -0.29 1.98 4.67
CA ALA A 55 -1.07 1.24 3.68
C ALA A 55 -1.66 2.25 2.70
N ALA A 56 -1.52 2.00 1.41
CA ALA A 56 -1.93 2.95 0.37
C ALA A 56 -2.66 2.26 -0.78
N LEU A 57 -3.58 3.01 -1.37
CA LEU A 57 -4.32 2.65 -2.58
C LEU A 57 -4.02 3.69 -3.66
N ALA A 58 -3.35 3.26 -4.72
CA ALA A 58 -3.12 4.04 -5.92
C ALA A 58 -4.27 3.78 -6.91
N CYS A 59 -5.14 4.76 -7.07
CA CYS A 59 -6.35 4.69 -7.89
C CYS A 59 -6.10 5.33 -9.26
N CYS A 60 -6.27 4.54 -10.32
CA CYS A 60 -6.08 4.94 -11.71
C CYS A 60 -7.35 4.65 -12.53
N LYS A 61 -7.95 5.70 -13.09
CA LYS A 61 -9.05 5.60 -14.06
C LYS A 61 -8.65 6.34 -15.34
N ALA A 62 -8.96 5.75 -16.49
CA ALA A 62 -8.61 6.35 -17.78
C ALA A 62 -9.33 7.70 -17.94
N GLY A 63 -8.61 8.73 -18.38
CA GLY A 63 -9.15 10.08 -18.53
C GLY A 63 -9.29 10.88 -17.23
N GLU A 64 -8.98 10.30 -16.07
CA GLU A 64 -9.02 10.98 -14.77
C GLU A 64 -7.63 11.10 -14.14
N ARG A 65 -7.46 12.12 -13.27
CA ARG A 65 -6.24 12.25 -12.47
C ARG A 65 -6.17 11.12 -11.45
N SER A 66 -5.02 10.43 -11.41
CA SER A 66 -4.77 9.39 -10.42
C SER A 66 -4.83 9.95 -8.99
N ARG A 67 -5.36 9.14 -8.07
CA ARG A 67 -5.55 9.52 -6.65
C ARG A 67 -4.81 8.54 -5.75
N LEU A 68 -4.29 9.05 -4.64
CA LEU A 68 -3.64 8.25 -3.60
C LEU A 68 -4.44 8.36 -2.31
N ILE A 69 -4.98 7.24 -1.82
CA ILE A 69 -5.68 7.17 -0.55
C ILE A 69 -4.80 6.34 0.38
N TYR A 70 -4.41 6.89 1.53
CA TYR A 70 -3.46 6.21 2.41
C TYR A 70 -3.85 6.33 3.88
N ARG A 71 -3.39 5.37 4.67
CA ARG A 71 -3.56 5.31 6.13
C ARG A 71 -2.18 5.09 6.77
N PRO A 72 -1.64 6.06 7.53
CA PRO A 72 -0.45 5.85 8.32
C PRO A 72 -0.75 5.06 9.60
N MET A 73 0.21 4.24 10.03
CA MET A 73 0.18 3.49 11.29
C MET A 73 1.52 3.63 11.99
N LEU A 74 1.53 4.26 13.16
CA LEU A 74 2.68 4.26 14.04
C LEU A 74 2.73 2.94 14.80
N HIS A 75 3.85 2.23 14.70
CA HIS A 75 4.10 1.03 15.48
C HIS A 75 4.61 1.43 16.86
N PRO A 76 4.08 0.83 17.95
CA PRO A 76 4.69 0.95 19.27
C PRO A 76 6.12 0.40 19.25
N ASN A 77 6.92 0.76 20.26
CA ASN A 77 8.32 0.31 20.37
C ASN A 77 8.42 -1.20 20.16
N HIS A 78 9.50 -1.65 19.50
CA HIS A 78 9.76 -3.06 19.17
C HIS A 78 9.75 -4.04 20.37
N GLU A 79 9.81 -3.54 21.60
CA GLU A 79 9.70 -4.33 22.85
C GLU A 79 8.25 -4.73 23.17
N ALA A 80 7.26 -4.00 22.62
CA ALA A 80 5.87 -4.40 22.72
C ALA A 80 5.62 -5.54 21.71
N ALA A 81 5.13 -6.69 22.20
CA ALA A 81 4.78 -7.87 21.40
C ALA A 81 3.55 -7.68 20.48
N GLY A 82 3.37 -6.46 19.94
CA GLY A 82 2.26 -6.08 19.08
C GLY A 82 2.43 -6.52 17.62
N ARG A 83 1.31 -6.45 16.88
CA ARG A 83 1.27 -6.76 15.45
C ARG A 83 2.14 -5.76 14.67
N ARG A 84 3.04 -6.29 13.83
CA ARG A 84 4.00 -5.52 13.00
C ARG A 84 3.49 -5.28 11.57
N SER A 85 2.18 -5.30 11.33
CA SER A 85 1.56 -5.06 10.03
C SER A 85 0.21 -4.39 10.25
N PHE A 86 -0.39 -3.83 9.19
CA PHE A 86 -1.77 -3.41 9.27
C PHE A 86 -2.69 -4.58 9.71
N ALA A 87 -3.67 -4.25 10.55
CA ALA A 87 -4.75 -5.18 10.88
C ALA A 87 -5.76 -5.22 9.73
N TRP A 88 -6.47 -6.35 9.57
CA TRP A 88 -7.52 -6.50 8.56
C TRP A 88 -8.58 -5.39 8.65
N THR A 89 -8.94 -4.95 9.86
CA THR A 89 -9.87 -3.84 10.06
C THR A 89 -9.38 -2.54 9.43
N GLY A 90 -8.08 -2.24 9.56
CA GLY A 90 -7.48 -1.06 8.91
C GLY A 90 -7.47 -1.17 7.38
N TYR A 91 -7.20 -2.37 6.84
CA TYR A 91 -7.31 -2.63 5.39
C TYR A 91 -8.75 -2.50 4.89
N ARG A 92 -9.71 -3.09 5.59
CA ARG A 92 -11.15 -2.98 5.28
C ARG A 92 -11.59 -1.52 5.26
N ASP A 93 -11.23 -0.74 6.27
CA ASP A 93 -11.60 0.68 6.35
C ASP A 93 -10.98 1.49 5.21
N LEU A 94 -9.75 1.16 4.82
CA LEU A 94 -9.07 1.78 3.68
C LEU A 94 -9.78 1.46 2.36
N LEU A 95 -10.18 0.19 2.14
CA LEU A 95 -10.96 -0.23 0.97
C LEU A 95 -12.35 0.41 0.94
N ILE A 96 -13.04 0.52 2.08
CA ILE A 96 -14.34 1.22 2.17
C ILE A 96 -14.18 2.70 1.83
N ALA A 97 -13.15 3.36 2.37
CA ALA A 97 -12.87 4.76 2.05
C ALA A 97 -12.56 4.95 0.57
N ALA A 98 -11.82 4.01 -0.03
CA ALA A 98 -11.54 4.02 -1.46
C ALA A 98 -12.73 3.63 -2.32
N HIS A 99 -13.69 2.84 -1.86
CA HIS A 99 -14.91 2.56 -2.61
C HIS A 99 -15.85 3.77 -2.66
N ARG A 100 -15.87 4.59 -1.61
CA ARG A 100 -16.74 5.78 -1.51
C ARG A 100 -16.28 6.98 -2.35
N GLN A 101 -15.00 7.09 -2.67
CA GLN A 101 -14.43 8.29 -3.33
C GLN A 101 -14.54 8.32 -4.88
N PRO A 102 -14.43 7.18 -5.62
CA PRO A 102 -14.42 7.16 -7.08
C PRO A 102 -15.79 7.16 -7.76
N GLY A 103 -16.90 7.02 -7.02
CA GLY A 103 -18.24 7.03 -7.62
C GLY A 103 -18.52 5.92 -8.64
N GLY A 104 -17.69 4.86 -8.68
CA GLY A 104 -17.78 3.77 -9.65
C GLY A 104 -17.11 2.48 -9.17
N PRO A 105 -17.24 1.38 -9.93
CA PRO A 105 -16.66 0.09 -9.57
C PRO A 105 -15.13 0.17 -9.48
N ILE A 106 -14.55 -0.69 -8.63
CA ILE A 106 -13.11 -0.79 -8.42
C ILE A 106 -12.64 -2.20 -8.79
N VAL A 107 -11.58 -2.27 -9.58
CA VAL A 107 -10.79 -3.48 -9.78
C VAL A 107 -9.56 -3.37 -8.88
N LEU A 108 -9.54 -4.15 -7.80
CA LEU A 108 -8.45 -4.16 -6.84
C LEU A 108 -7.34 -5.12 -7.27
N VAL A 109 -6.12 -4.61 -7.35
CA VAL A 109 -4.88 -5.37 -7.47
C VAL A 109 -4.17 -5.30 -6.14
N TRP A 110 -3.92 -6.46 -5.56
CA TRP A 110 -3.49 -6.62 -4.17
C TRP A 110 -2.52 -7.82 -4.12
N ASP A 111 -1.59 -7.84 -3.16
CA ASP A 111 -0.61 -8.92 -3.03
C ASP A 111 -1.17 -10.12 -2.22
N HIS A 112 -0.65 -11.33 -2.37
CA HIS A 112 -1.23 -12.50 -1.67
C HIS A 112 -0.84 -12.57 -0.16
N LEU A 113 -1.13 -11.52 0.60
CA LEU A 113 -0.90 -11.48 2.04
C LEU A 113 -1.80 -12.48 2.79
N LYS A 114 -1.17 -13.37 3.56
CA LYS A 114 -1.82 -14.42 4.37
C LYS A 114 -2.87 -13.89 5.36
N CYS A 115 -2.84 -12.59 5.68
CA CYS A 115 -3.77 -11.98 6.63
C CYS A 115 -5.20 -11.85 6.10
N ALA A 116 -5.43 -11.90 4.79
CA ALA A 116 -6.78 -11.87 4.21
C ALA A 116 -7.34 -13.25 3.88
N THR A 117 -6.50 -14.18 3.41
CA THR A 117 -6.99 -15.41 2.76
C THR A 117 -7.43 -16.51 3.73
N ARG A 118 -6.91 -16.57 4.97
CA ARG A 118 -7.16 -17.72 5.88
C ARG A 118 -8.03 -17.44 7.11
N ARG A 119 -8.33 -16.18 7.45
CA ARG A 119 -9.00 -15.85 8.72
C ARG A 119 -10.29 -15.03 8.59
N TYR A 120 -10.58 -14.43 7.43
CA TYR A 120 -11.68 -13.46 7.31
C TYR A 120 -12.68 -13.76 6.17
N GLY A 121 -12.65 -14.96 5.59
CA GLY A 121 -13.74 -15.45 4.72
C GLY A 121 -14.08 -14.48 3.59
N ILE A 122 -13.08 -14.04 2.83
CA ILE A 122 -13.35 -13.31 1.59
C ILE A 122 -13.73 -14.35 0.53
N GLU A 123 -15.01 -14.66 0.44
CA GLU A 123 -15.57 -15.32 -0.74
C GLU A 123 -15.66 -14.25 -1.84
N TRP A 124 -14.83 -14.40 -2.86
CA TRP A 124 -15.08 -13.77 -4.14
C TRP A 124 -16.23 -14.56 -4.77
N GLY A 125 -17.35 -13.88 -4.99
CA GLY A 125 -18.42 -14.43 -5.84
C GLY A 125 -17.91 -14.74 -7.24
#